data_AF-A0A139IVQ3-F1
#
_entry.id   AF-A0A139IVQ3-F1
#
_cell.length_a   1.000
_cell.length_b   1.000
_cell.length_c   1.000
_cell.angle_alpha   90.00
_cell.angle_beta   90.00
_cell.angle_gamma   90.00
#
_symmetry.space_group_name_H-M   'P 1'
#
loop_
_entity.id
_entity.type
_entity.pdbx_description
1 polymer ?
#
loop_
_entity_poly.entity_id
_entity_poly.type
_entity_poly.pdbx_seq_one_letter_code
_entity_poly.pdbx_strand_id
1 'polypeptide(L)'
;MCQPSSVGASMTPISSNIAKFEDLSPPSDLFFPNGTTQQPVPSYRGSRLFRDIGFVCQPFLIGEALANSGNNVYFYNQNQSISESILHTRAYCGCGVVHTSELAYVFGNFSHYFMHGFNLQPTLSDVALRWEESRSWTSFVAVGHPSKGEYGQSAPDHGVFTIGGTGHSGSGGSEKARKVLDSQKPRERCGFLYSPEVPKQLLY
;
A
#
# COMPACT_ATOMS: atom_id res chain seq x y z
N MET A 1 15.67 5.52 20.90
CA MET A 1 16.67 5.11 19.91
C MET A 1 16.42 3.66 19.55
N CYS A 2 16.15 3.37 18.27
CA CYS A 2 15.96 2.01 17.79
C CYS A 2 17.33 1.48 17.33
N GLN A 3 17.89 0.50 18.03
CA GLN A 3 19.11 -0.20 17.59
C GLN A 3 18.76 -1.61 17.11
N PRO A 4 19.36 -2.09 16.01
CA PRO A 4 19.12 -3.44 15.52
C PRO A 4 19.97 -4.47 16.29
N SER A 5 19.35 -5.59 16.68
CA SER A 5 20.04 -6.78 17.16
C SER A 5 20.40 -7.70 15.98
N SER A 6 21.66 -8.10 15.87
CA SER A 6 22.12 -9.08 14.88
C SER A 6 21.82 -10.50 15.32
N VAL A 7 21.08 -11.26 14.50
CA VAL A 7 20.95 -12.72 14.64
C VAL A 7 21.50 -13.36 13.38
N GLY A 8 22.52 -14.20 13.53
CA GLY A 8 23.04 -15.05 12.45
C GLY A 8 22.12 -16.25 12.25
N ALA A 9 21.69 -16.47 11.02
CA ALA A 9 20.87 -17.63 10.66
C ALA A 9 21.66 -18.58 9.75
N SER A 10 21.63 -19.87 10.11
CA SER A 10 22.10 -20.98 9.28
C SER A 10 21.09 -21.24 8.14
N MET A 11 21.57 -21.38 6.91
CA MET A 11 20.74 -21.53 5.70
C MET A 11 20.44 -23.01 5.41
N THR A 12 19.18 -23.40 5.49
CA THR A 12 18.61 -24.58 4.84
C THR A 12 18.33 -24.30 3.35
N PRO A 13 18.17 -25.34 2.50
CA PRO A 13 17.88 -25.14 1.08
C PRO A 13 16.56 -24.39 0.88
N ILE A 14 16.64 -23.24 0.23
CA ILE A 14 15.50 -22.37 -0.09
C ILE A 14 14.67 -23.07 -1.19
N SER A 15 13.36 -23.22 -0.98
CA SER A 15 12.49 -23.71 -2.05
C SER A 15 12.50 -22.73 -3.24
N SER A 16 12.38 -23.23 -4.47
CA SER A 16 12.40 -22.39 -5.69
C SER A 16 11.37 -21.23 -5.64
N ASN A 17 10.24 -21.45 -4.96
CA ASN A 17 9.20 -20.42 -4.80
C ASN A 17 9.57 -19.34 -3.77
N ILE A 18 10.31 -19.66 -2.71
CA ILE A 18 10.82 -18.65 -1.79
C ILE A 18 11.83 -17.76 -2.53
N ALA A 19 12.76 -18.33 -3.29
CA ALA A 19 13.70 -17.55 -4.11
C ALA A 19 12.97 -16.63 -5.10
N LYS A 20 11.95 -17.14 -5.80
CA LYS A 20 11.11 -16.36 -6.72
C LYS A 20 10.37 -15.22 -6.01
N PHE A 21 9.86 -15.44 -4.79
CA PHE A 21 9.25 -14.37 -4.00
C PHE A 21 10.28 -13.29 -3.59
N GLU A 22 11.48 -13.71 -3.20
CA GLU A 22 12.56 -12.80 -2.80
C GLU A 22 13.03 -11.91 -3.96
N ASP A 23 13.09 -12.44 -5.19
CA ASP A 23 13.41 -11.68 -6.41
C ASP A 23 12.33 -10.64 -6.73
N LEU A 24 11.07 -10.96 -6.47
CA LEU A 24 9.94 -10.03 -6.62
C LEU A 24 9.83 -9.01 -5.47
N SER A 25 10.66 -9.14 -4.42
CA SER A 25 10.69 -8.29 -3.23
C SER A 25 12.14 -7.93 -2.84
N PRO A 26 12.85 -7.16 -3.68
CA PRO A 26 14.26 -6.88 -3.46
C PRO A 26 14.50 -6.01 -2.22
N PRO A 27 15.63 -6.19 -1.50
CA PRO A 27 15.94 -5.42 -0.31
C PRO A 27 16.16 -3.92 -0.55
N SER A 28 16.39 -3.49 -1.79
CA SER A 28 16.57 -2.07 -2.15
C SER A 28 15.34 -1.22 -1.80
N ASP A 29 14.14 -1.81 -1.76
CA ASP A 29 12.89 -1.12 -1.46
C ASP A 29 12.73 -0.77 0.03
N LEU A 30 13.71 -1.13 0.86
CA LEU A 30 13.66 -1.15 2.33
C LEU A 30 14.39 -0.01 2.99
N PHE A 31 15.19 0.72 2.21
CA PHE A 31 16.12 1.72 2.73
C PHE A 31 15.54 3.11 2.55
N PHE A 32 15.66 3.94 3.59
CA PHE A 32 15.52 5.39 3.42
C PHE A 32 16.57 5.90 2.42
N PRO A 33 16.40 7.09 1.82
CA PRO A 33 17.41 7.71 0.98
C PRO A 33 18.80 7.85 1.64
N ASN A 34 18.86 7.81 2.98
CA ASN A 34 20.09 7.84 3.76
C ASN A 34 20.72 6.44 4.03
N GLY A 35 20.18 5.37 3.44
CA GLY A 35 20.70 4.00 3.55
C GLY A 35 20.38 3.28 4.86
N THR A 36 19.58 3.87 5.76
CA THR A 36 19.16 3.19 7.00
C THR A 36 17.89 2.38 6.80
N THR A 37 17.73 1.28 7.55
CA THR A 37 16.46 0.56 7.67
C THR A 37 15.85 0.83 9.04
N GLN A 38 14.54 1.07 9.11
CA GLN A 38 13.83 1.09 10.39
C GLN A 38 13.38 -0.32 10.83
N GLN A 39 13.43 -1.31 9.91
CA GLN A 39 13.01 -2.69 10.15
C GLN A 39 14.03 -3.69 9.55
N PRO A 40 14.22 -4.88 10.16
CA PRO A 40 15.02 -5.96 9.56
C PRO A 40 14.44 -6.43 8.20
N VAL A 41 15.31 -6.80 7.26
CA VAL A 41 14.92 -7.29 5.91
C VAL A 41 13.88 -8.43 5.96
N PRO A 42 14.01 -9.45 6.83
CA PRO A 42 13.00 -10.51 6.92
C PRO A 42 11.63 -9.99 7.39
N SER A 43 11.60 -9.07 8.36
CA SER A 43 10.36 -8.48 8.88
C SER A 43 9.60 -7.72 7.80
N TYR A 44 10.32 -6.98 6.95
CA TYR A 44 9.69 -6.30 5.83
C TYR A 44 9.19 -7.26 4.76
N ARG A 45 10.02 -8.23 4.34
CA ARG A 45 9.60 -9.23 3.35
C ARG A 45 8.36 -9.99 3.82
N GLY A 46 8.32 -10.37 5.10
CA GLY A 46 7.14 -10.98 5.73
C GLY A 46 5.93 -10.06 5.73
N SER A 47 6.12 -8.78 6.10
CA SER A 47 5.02 -7.79 6.08
C SER A 47 4.49 -7.53 4.67
N ARG A 48 5.35 -7.51 3.65
CA ARG A 48 4.97 -7.37 2.24
C ARG A 48 4.21 -8.59 1.73
N LEU A 49 4.70 -9.80 2.05
CA LEU A 49 3.97 -11.04 1.74
C LEU A 49 2.57 -11.03 2.36
N PHE A 50 2.48 -10.67 3.64
CA PHE A 50 1.22 -10.57 4.37
C PHE A 50 0.28 -9.51 3.77
N ARG A 51 0.82 -8.33 3.45
CA ARG A 51 0.08 -7.26 2.75
C ARG A 51 -0.51 -7.76 1.44
N ASP A 52 0.30 -8.46 0.65
CA ASP A 52 -0.11 -8.88 -0.68
C ASP A 52 -1.20 -9.96 -0.63
N ILE A 53 -1.01 -10.99 0.21
CA ILE A 53 -2.00 -12.06 0.40
C ILE A 53 -3.29 -11.52 1.03
N GLY A 54 -3.17 -10.72 2.08
CA GLY A 54 -4.32 -10.31 2.91
C GLY A 54 -5.10 -9.10 2.40
N PHE A 55 -4.48 -8.22 1.60
CA PHE A 55 -5.07 -6.91 1.33
C PHE A 55 -4.91 -6.39 -0.11
N VAL A 56 -3.91 -6.82 -0.88
CA VAL A 56 -3.65 -6.22 -2.21
C VAL A 56 -4.13 -7.14 -3.33
N CYS A 57 -3.77 -8.41 -3.30
CA CYS A 57 -4.08 -9.32 -4.40
C CYS A 57 -5.56 -9.67 -4.48
N GLN A 58 -6.25 -9.80 -3.33
CA GLN A 58 -7.67 -10.08 -3.31
C GLN A 58 -8.50 -8.99 -4.01
N PRO A 59 -8.33 -7.67 -3.71
CA PRO A 59 -9.00 -6.63 -4.47
C PRO A 59 -8.68 -6.66 -5.97
N PHE A 60 -7.43 -6.91 -6.37
CA PHE A 60 -7.08 -6.99 -7.79
C PHE A 60 -7.88 -8.07 -8.53
N LEU A 61 -7.95 -9.27 -7.96
CA LEU A 61 -8.72 -10.38 -8.54
C LEU A 61 -10.22 -10.06 -8.63
N ILE A 62 -10.79 -9.49 -7.56
CA ILE A 62 -12.21 -9.11 -7.54
C ILE A 62 -12.49 -8.02 -8.56
N GLY A 63 -11.69 -6.96 -8.59
CA GLY A 63 -11.92 -5.86 -9.51
C GLY A 63 -11.66 -6.23 -10.96
N GLU A 64 -10.71 -7.13 -11.26
CA GLU A 64 -10.55 -7.68 -12.61
C GLU A 64 -11.79 -8.49 -13.04
N ALA A 65 -12.31 -9.34 -12.16
CA ALA A 65 -13.55 -10.08 -12.44
C ALA A 65 -14.76 -9.15 -12.66
N LEU A 66 -14.89 -8.10 -11.86
CA LEU A 66 -15.94 -7.09 -12.01
C LEU A 66 -15.80 -6.30 -13.32
N ALA A 67 -14.59 -5.89 -13.68
CA ALA A 67 -14.30 -5.18 -14.92
C ALA A 67 -14.60 -6.05 -16.14
N ASN A 68 -14.20 -7.33 -16.12
CA ASN A 68 -14.51 -8.30 -17.18
C ASN A 68 -16.01 -8.57 -17.32
N SER A 69 -16.79 -8.31 -16.27
CA SER A 69 -18.25 -8.38 -16.29
C SER A 69 -18.92 -7.08 -16.76
N GLY A 70 -18.14 -6.10 -17.24
CA GLY A 70 -18.64 -4.83 -17.77
C GLY A 70 -18.87 -3.74 -16.72
N ASN A 71 -18.40 -3.92 -15.47
CA ASN A 71 -18.54 -2.89 -14.44
C ASN A 71 -17.41 -1.87 -14.53
N ASN A 72 -17.70 -0.63 -14.11
CA ASN A 72 -16.67 0.36 -13.83
C ASN A 72 -15.98 0.02 -12.50
N VAL A 73 -14.65 -0.08 -12.51
CA VAL A 73 -13.84 -0.44 -11.34
C VAL A 73 -12.78 0.63 -11.13
N TYR A 74 -12.66 1.08 -9.88
CA TYR A 74 -11.72 2.12 -9.49
C TYR A 74 -10.82 1.60 -8.36
N PHE A 75 -9.53 1.50 -8.62
CA PHE A 75 -8.55 1.10 -7.62
C PHE A 75 -7.81 2.32 -7.08
N TYR A 76 -7.47 2.34 -5.80
CA TYR A 76 -6.58 3.35 -5.25
C TYR A 76 -5.54 2.74 -4.30
N ASN A 77 -4.44 3.47 -4.13
CA ASN A 77 -3.34 3.16 -3.23
C ASN A 77 -3.15 4.35 -2.28
N GLN A 78 -3.41 4.16 -0.98
CA GLN A 78 -3.18 5.17 0.04
C GLN A 78 -1.67 5.32 0.29
N ASN A 79 -1.13 6.51 0.09
CA ASN A 79 0.30 6.79 0.26
C ASN A 79 0.58 7.91 1.28
N GLN A 80 -0.40 8.21 2.15
CA GLN A 80 -0.26 9.17 3.23
C GLN A 80 -1.10 8.74 4.44
N SER A 81 -0.60 9.02 5.65
CA SER A 81 -1.27 8.68 6.90
C SER A 81 -0.95 9.69 7.99
N ILE A 82 -1.97 10.09 8.74
CA ILE A 82 -1.83 10.96 9.91
C ILE A 82 -1.27 10.17 11.12
N SER A 83 -1.22 8.83 11.01
CA SER A 83 -0.81 7.95 12.10
C SER A 83 0.69 7.90 12.34
N GLU A 84 1.51 8.54 11.50
CA GLU A 84 2.98 8.50 11.62
C GLU A 84 3.47 8.97 13.00
N SER A 85 2.90 10.06 13.51
CA SER A 85 3.22 10.58 14.85
C SER A 85 2.88 9.56 15.96
N ILE A 86 1.75 8.86 15.86
CA ILE A 86 1.32 7.83 16.82
C ILE A 86 2.27 6.64 16.78
N LEU A 87 2.63 6.18 15.58
CA LEU A 87 3.56 5.07 15.38
C LEU A 87 4.94 5.39 15.95
N HIS A 88 5.41 6.63 15.74
CA HIS A 88 6.67 7.10 16.30
C HIS A 88 6.65 7.12 17.83
N THR A 89 5.60 7.63 18.47
CA THR A 89 5.46 7.62 19.95
C THR A 89 5.46 6.20 20.52
N ARG A 90 4.97 5.21 19.77
CA ARG A 90 4.93 3.80 20.19
C ARG A 90 6.15 2.97 19.76
N ALA A 91 7.18 3.62 19.21
CA ALA A 91 8.37 2.95 18.67
C ALA A 91 8.09 1.94 17.54
N TYR A 92 6.98 2.10 16.80
CA TYR A 92 6.65 1.37 15.58
C TYR A 92 7.10 2.14 14.33
N CYS A 93 8.36 2.56 14.32
CA CYS A 93 8.92 3.26 13.16
C CYS A 93 9.04 2.31 11.97
N GLY A 94 8.84 2.83 10.76
CA GLY A 94 9.10 2.12 9.51
C GLY A 94 7.95 1.26 9.03
N CYS A 95 6.78 1.37 9.66
CA CYS A 95 5.56 0.68 9.22
C CYS A 95 4.91 1.33 7.99
N GLY A 96 5.35 2.53 7.60
CA GLY A 96 4.77 3.28 6.47
C GLY A 96 3.30 3.63 6.70
N VAL A 97 2.50 3.60 5.63
CA VAL A 97 1.05 3.74 5.70
C VAL A 97 0.45 2.41 6.16
N VAL A 98 -0.11 2.42 7.37
CA VAL A 98 -0.67 1.21 7.99
C VAL A 98 -2.10 0.96 7.52
N HIS A 99 -2.51 -0.31 7.57
CA HIS A 99 -3.86 -0.76 7.24
C HIS A 99 -4.93 0.04 8.01
N THR A 100 -6.02 0.42 7.33
CA THR A 100 -7.15 1.24 7.83
C THR A 100 -6.82 2.68 8.19
N SER A 101 -5.59 3.14 7.94
CA SER A 101 -5.23 4.52 8.28
C SER A 101 -5.85 5.57 7.36
N GLU A 102 -6.43 5.15 6.23
CA GLU A 102 -7.22 5.97 5.33
C GLU A 102 -8.57 6.41 5.93
N LEU A 103 -9.13 5.67 6.90
CA LEU A 103 -10.46 5.93 7.44
C LEU A 103 -10.63 7.36 7.99
N ALA A 104 -9.57 7.93 8.56
CA ALA A 104 -9.53 9.32 9.02
C ALA A 104 -9.86 10.33 7.91
N TYR A 105 -9.40 10.03 6.69
CA TYR A 105 -9.57 10.86 5.50
C TYR A 105 -10.89 10.57 4.80
N VAL A 106 -11.27 9.28 4.68
CA VAL A 106 -12.56 8.85 4.12
C VAL A 106 -13.73 9.50 4.85
N PHE A 107 -13.75 9.44 6.18
CA PHE A 107 -14.80 10.05 7.00
C PHE A 107 -14.62 11.56 7.21
N GLY A 108 -13.54 12.14 6.71
CA GLY A 108 -13.25 13.56 6.88
C GLY A 108 -13.01 13.98 8.34
N ASN A 109 -12.67 13.04 9.23
CA ASN A 109 -12.60 13.28 10.66
C ASN A 109 -11.35 12.66 11.30
N PHE A 110 -10.46 13.53 11.78
CA PHE A 110 -9.25 13.13 12.51
C PHE A 110 -9.48 12.93 14.01
N SER A 111 -10.66 13.26 14.55
CA SER A 111 -10.91 13.26 15.99
C SER A 111 -10.75 11.89 16.63
N HIS A 112 -11.04 10.82 15.89
CA HIS A 112 -10.86 9.44 16.36
C HIS A 112 -9.39 9.09 16.65
N TYR A 113 -8.46 9.81 16.04
CA TYR A 113 -7.04 9.58 16.24
C TYR A 113 -6.48 10.44 17.38
N PHE A 114 -7.21 11.48 17.84
CA PHE A 114 -6.90 12.26 19.04
C PHE A 114 -7.17 11.44 20.32
N MET A 115 -6.51 10.30 20.47
CA MET A 115 -6.55 9.50 21.69
C MET A 115 -5.68 10.15 22.77
N HIS A 116 -6.13 10.09 24.02
CA HIS A 116 -5.44 10.69 25.17
C HIS A 116 -3.95 10.28 25.20
N GLY A 117 -3.06 11.28 25.03
CA GLY A 117 -1.60 11.10 25.09
C GLY A 117 -0.85 11.17 23.75
N PHE A 118 -1.53 11.21 22.60
CA PHE A 118 -0.87 11.38 21.30
C PHE A 118 -1.07 12.80 20.75
N ASN A 119 0.04 13.49 20.50
CA ASN A 119 0.03 14.81 19.88
C ASN A 119 -0.02 14.67 18.36
N LEU A 120 -1.21 14.53 17.79
CA LEU A 120 -1.40 14.58 16.34
C LEU A 120 -1.29 16.00 15.84
N GLN A 121 -0.43 16.18 14.83
CA GLN A 121 -0.23 17.44 14.16
C GLN A 121 -0.46 17.21 12.66
N PRO A 122 -1.74 17.26 12.20
CA PRO A 122 -2.03 17.12 10.78
C PRO A 122 -1.29 18.19 9.98
N THR A 123 -0.60 17.79 8.92
CA THR A 123 0.04 18.70 8.00
C THR A 123 -0.98 19.37 7.08
N LEU A 124 -0.57 20.41 6.34
CA LEU A 124 -1.42 20.97 5.27
C LEU A 124 -1.78 19.91 4.21
N SER A 125 -0.88 18.98 3.92
CA SER A 125 -1.14 17.85 3.03
C SER A 125 -2.22 16.92 3.60
N ASP A 126 -2.26 16.72 4.92
CA ASP A 126 -3.29 15.89 5.55
C ASP A 126 -4.66 16.54 5.45
N VAL A 127 -4.73 17.85 5.71
CA VAL A 127 -5.98 18.60 5.60
C VAL A 127 -6.50 18.60 4.16
N ALA A 128 -5.60 18.74 3.17
CA ALA A 128 -5.96 18.66 1.75
C ALA A 128 -6.45 17.27 1.36
N LEU A 129 -5.71 16.21 1.68
CA LEU A 129 -6.10 14.84 1.36
C LEU A 129 -7.44 14.47 2.01
N ARG A 130 -7.68 14.90 3.25
CA ARG A 130 -8.95 14.67 3.96
C ARG A 130 -10.14 15.22 3.18
N TRP A 131 -9.98 16.40 2.59
CA TRP A 131 -11.02 17.01 1.77
C TRP A 131 -11.21 16.27 0.45
N GLU A 132 -10.13 15.91 -0.22
CA GLU A 132 -10.18 15.22 -1.52
C GLU A 132 -10.75 13.80 -1.42
N GLU A 133 -10.29 13.03 -0.43
CA GLU A 133 -10.66 11.63 -0.25
C GLU A 133 -12.12 11.49 0.20
N SER A 134 -12.55 12.24 1.21
CA SER A 134 -13.96 12.24 1.65
C SER A 134 -14.94 12.61 0.53
N ARG A 135 -14.57 13.59 -0.30
CA ARG A 135 -15.39 13.98 -1.48
C ARG A 135 -15.36 12.95 -2.58
N SER A 136 -14.23 12.28 -2.80
CA SER A 136 -14.11 11.20 -3.79
C SER A 136 -15.03 10.04 -3.42
N TRP A 137 -15.04 9.63 -2.15
CA TRP A 137 -15.96 8.61 -1.64
C TRP A 137 -17.43 9.04 -1.71
N THR A 138 -17.73 10.28 -1.31
CA THR A 138 -19.10 10.82 -1.40
C THR A 138 -19.60 10.85 -2.84
N SER A 139 -18.74 11.25 -3.78
CA SER A 139 -19.06 11.24 -5.21
C SER A 139 -19.30 9.82 -5.72
N PHE A 140 -18.48 8.85 -5.34
CA PHE A 140 -18.67 7.47 -5.75
C PHE A 140 -20.04 6.93 -5.30
N VAL A 141 -20.44 7.23 -4.07
CA VAL A 141 -21.77 6.84 -3.56
C VAL A 141 -22.90 7.60 -4.28
N ALA A 142 -22.72 8.89 -4.58
CA ALA A 142 -23.77 9.73 -5.16
C ALA A 142 -24.01 9.49 -6.65
N VAL A 143 -22.94 9.29 -7.43
CA VAL A 143 -23.00 9.27 -8.91
C VAL A 143 -22.28 8.07 -9.54
N GLY A 144 -21.78 7.12 -8.74
CA GLY A 144 -21.17 5.88 -9.24
C GLY A 144 -19.72 6.01 -9.71
N HIS A 145 -19.10 7.18 -9.56
CA HIS A 145 -17.67 7.38 -9.83
C HIS A 145 -17.07 8.38 -8.83
N PRO A 146 -15.78 8.25 -8.49
CA PRO A 146 -15.13 9.23 -7.61
C PRO A 146 -15.11 10.62 -8.25
N SER A 147 -14.94 11.68 -7.44
CA SER A 147 -14.90 13.06 -7.95
C SER A 147 -13.66 13.35 -8.80
N LYS A 148 -12.58 12.59 -8.55
CA LYS A 148 -11.42 12.46 -9.44
C LYS A 148 -11.58 11.29 -10.44
N GLY A 149 -12.81 10.84 -10.69
CA GLY A 149 -13.15 9.57 -11.35
C GLY A 149 -13.44 9.63 -12.84
N GLU A 150 -13.26 10.78 -13.51
CA GLU A 150 -13.25 10.83 -14.98
C GLU A 150 -12.07 10.03 -15.60
N TYR A 151 -11.19 9.46 -14.78
CA TYR A 151 -9.91 8.91 -15.21
C TYR A 151 -9.81 7.37 -15.10
N GLY A 152 -10.88 6.68 -14.71
CA GLY A 152 -10.86 5.26 -14.32
C GLY A 152 -10.98 4.22 -15.43
N GLN A 153 -11.19 4.62 -16.68
CA GLN A 153 -11.20 3.67 -17.79
C GLN A 153 -9.86 3.77 -18.53
N SER A 154 -9.04 2.71 -18.47
CA SER A 154 -7.92 2.43 -19.38
C SER A 154 -6.63 3.27 -19.27
N ALA A 155 -6.15 3.59 -18.06
CA ALA A 155 -4.73 3.95 -17.93
C ALA A 155 -3.85 2.70 -18.19
N PRO A 156 -2.75 2.80 -18.97
CA PRO A 156 -1.82 1.69 -19.24
C PRO A 156 -1.23 1.07 -17.98
N ASP A 157 -1.27 1.81 -16.87
CA ASP A 157 -0.65 1.53 -15.57
C ASP A 157 -1.68 0.93 -14.59
N HIS A 158 -2.57 0.05 -15.09
CA HIS A 158 -3.54 -0.73 -14.30
C HIS A 158 -4.72 0.04 -13.67
N GLY A 159 -4.85 1.34 -13.90
CA GLY A 159 -5.96 2.14 -13.37
C GLY A 159 -5.96 2.29 -11.84
N VAL A 160 -4.80 2.14 -11.19
CA VAL A 160 -4.65 2.33 -9.74
C VAL A 160 -4.24 3.77 -9.44
N PHE A 161 -5.08 4.48 -8.69
CA PHE A 161 -4.85 5.86 -8.27
C PHE A 161 -4.12 5.92 -6.95
N THR A 162 -2.86 6.36 -6.96
CA THR A 162 -2.17 6.73 -5.73
C THR A 162 -2.77 8.02 -5.20
N ILE A 163 -3.16 8.03 -3.94
CA ILE A 163 -3.69 9.19 -3.23
C ILE A 163 -2.79 9.55 -2.05
N GLY A 164 -2.56 10.85 -1.85
CA GLY A 164 -1.63 11.35 -0.83
C GLY A 164 -0.14 11.22 -1.19
N GLY A 165 0.72 11.87 -0.39
CA GLY A 165 2.17 11.86 -0.57
C GLY A 165 2.67 12.84 -1.65
N THR A 166 3.75 12.52 -2.37
CA THR A 166 4.38 13.41 -3.37
C THR A 166 3.60 13.56 -4.69
N GLY A 167 2.27 13.44 -4.65
CA GLY A 167 1.36 13.56 -5.79
C GLY A 167 0.56 12.29 -6.07
N HIS A 168 -0.42 12.42 -6.95
CA HIS A 168 -1.33 11.35 -7.36
C HIS A 168 -0.82 10.64 -8.63
N SER A 169 -1.18 9.38 -8.89
CA SER A 169 -0.76 8.65 -10.10
C SER A 169 -1.77 8.65 -11.26
N GLY A 170 -2.91 9.32 -11.10
CA GLY A 170 -3.94 9.44 -12.15
C GLY A 170 -3.59 10.42 -13.28
N SER A 171 -4.57 10.74 -14.15
CA SER A 171 -4.41 11.80 -15.15
C SER A 171 -4.08 13.15 -14.50
N GLY A 172 -3.08 13.87 -15.01
CA GLY A 172 -2.52 15.06 -14.36
C GLY A 172 -1.69 14.80 -13.10
N GLY A 173 -1.48 13.52 -12.77
CA GLY A 173 -0.67 13.05 -11.67
C GLY A 173 0.85 13.07 -11.93
N SER A 174 1.64 12.89 -10.88
CA SER A 174 3.10 12.94 -11.00
C SER A 174 3.65 11.64 -11.58
N GLU A 175 4.58 11.76 -12.54
CA GLU A 175 5.36 10.62 -13.06
C GLU A 175 6.08 9.86 -11.93
N LYS A 176 6.49 10.59 -10.89
CA LYS A 176 7.09 10.02 -9.69
C LYS A 176 6.15 9.06 -8.96
N ALA A 177 4.87 9.41 -8.78
CA ALA A 177 3.90 8.54 -8.12
C ALA A 177 3.66 7.24 -8.90
N ARG A 178 3.59 7.33 -10.25
CA ARG A 178 3.48 6.15 -11.13
C ARG A 178 4.70 5.24 -11.02
N LYS A 179 5.91 5.79 -11.14
CA LYS A 179 7.15 5.01 -11.00
C LYS A 179 7.29 4.29 -9.66
N VAL A 180 6.80 4.89 -8.57
CA VAL A 180 6.81 4.26 -7.23
C VAL A 180 5.84 3.08 -7.16
N LEU A 181 4.68 3.17 -7.83
CA LEU A 181 3.75 2.04 -7.90
C LEU A 181 4.30 0.92 -8.79
N ASP A 182 4.88 1.27 -9.93
CA ASP A 182 5.46 0.30 -10.87
C ASP A 182 6.65 -0.44 -10.24
N SER A 183 7.51 0.27 -9.51
CA SER A 183 8.63 -0.36 -8.79
C SER A 183 8.15 -1.35 -7.73
N GLN A 184 6.92 -1.20 -7.22
CA GLN A 184 6.35 -2.15 -6.30
C GLN A 184 5.88 -3.43 -6.97
N LYS A 185 5.83 -3.60 -8.29
CA LYS A 185 5.48 -4.88 -8.95
C LYS A 185 4.30 -5.66 -8.33
N PRO A 186 3.17 -5.00 -7.97
CA PRO A 186 2.09 -5.69 -7.27
C PRO A 186 1.45 -6.78 -8.13
N ARG A 187 1.36 -6.58 -9.45
CA ARG A 187 0.77 -7.57 -10.37
C ARG A 187 1.60 -8.82 -10.51
N GLU A 188 2.91 -8.68 -10.67
CA GLU A 188 3.83 -9.81 -10.78
C GLU A 188 3.80 -10.64 -9.50
N ARG A 189 3.78 -9.98 -8.34
CA ARG A 189 3.64 -10.68 -7.06
C ARG A 189 2.30 -11.35 -6.91
N CYS A 190 1.20 -10.69 -7.23
CA CYS A 190 -0.12 -11.31 -7.14
C CYS A 190 -0.28 -12.46 -8.14
N GLY A 191 0.18 -12.30 -9.38
CA GLY A 191 0.19 -13.37 -10.38
C GLY A 191 1.01 -14.57 -9.95
N PHE A 192 2.15 -14.35 -9.28
CA PHE A 192 2.94 -15.43 -8.68
C PHE A 192 2.22 -16.08 -7.49
N LEU A 193 1.75 -15.31 -6.51
CA LEU A 193 1.12 -15.81 -5.29
C LEU A 193 -0.16 -16.63 -5.57
N TYR A 194 -0.90 -16.27 -6.62
CA TYR A 194 -2.11 -16.97 -7.06
C TYR A 194 -1.86 -17.91 -8.25
N SER A 195 -0.60 -18.08 -8.67
CA SER A 195 -0.28 -19.07 -9.70
C SER A 195 -0.57 -20.49 -9.18
N PRO A 196 -0.87 -21.46 -10.07
CA PRO A 196 -1.04 -22.86 -9.67
C PRO A 196 0.20 -23.48 -8.98
N GLU A 197 1.35 -22.82 -9.02
CA GLU A 197 2.61 -23.29 -8.43
C GLU A 197 2.63 -23.18 -6.91
N VAL A 198 1.98 -22.15 -6.35
CA VAL A 198 2.02 -21.84 -4.91
C VAL A 198 1.07 -22.75 -4.11
N PRO A 199 -0.21 -22.93 -4.48
CA PRO A 199 -1.11 -23.84 -3.79
C PRO A 199 -0.62 -25.30 -3.77
N LYS A 200 0.07 -25.75 -4.82
CA LYS A 200 0.68 -27.10 -4.87
C LYS A 200 1.67 -27.37 -3.74
N GLN A 201 2.28 -26.33 -3.16
CA GLN A 201 3.21 -26.45 -2.04
C GLN A 201 2.52 -26.47 -0.68
N LEU A 202 1.22 -26.12 -0.62
CA LEU A 202 0.46 -26.13 0.62
C LEU A 202 0.03 -27.56 1.01
N LEU A 203 0.33 -28.56 0.18
CA LEU A 203 0.08 -30.00 0.41
C LEU A 203 -1.38 -30.35 0.77
N TYR A 204 -2.33 -29.51 0.33
CA TYR A 204 -3.76 -29.79 0.40
C TYR A 204 -4.25 -30.55 -0.84
#